data_AF-A0A2V6HXA1-F1
#
_entry.id   AF-A0A2V6HXA1-F1
#
_cell.length_a   1.000
_cell.length_b   1.000
_cell.length_c   1.000
_cell.angle_alpha   90.00
_cell.angle_beta   90.00
_cell.angle_gamma   90.00
#
_symmetry.space_group_name_H-M   'P 1'
#
loop_
_entity.id
_entity.type
_entity.pdbx_description
1 polymer ?
#
loop_
_entity_poly.entity_id
_entity_poly.type
_entity_poly.pdbx_seq_one_letter_code
_entity_poly.pdbx_strand_id
1 'polypeptide(L)'
;MRLLARLIIGGLCFAAIITASADEENKEITDALRRASDVVLKAHKASDLDATLIELRHLADAPERLRSPGPERESGLKRLYDATRFLRQWQNHLWAVEGEKFDNGIRILTDLAQIEQTPLDIPRSEILARARSLEGKDKAQVDSYAAPILQSIHSLDGLPSALTQLRSGTHPPYQSQALSNLVNGLDAVCKAYLAFKEGVATTLPPTYWQTGDTNQMVTRLRAELLLLVLPRILGVEKTDSPKIGETVEDYLMRMRAAAIARRDFELLSRTISAAREISSSIAGPGQSLVGHDYTSFLYWREGQNAERAKRFFEAALAYRRALSSATPAVPVEFIGQRLDAIEKEHPDEFRQATDVIRRYYDRDITPRAHETLGGLRIPAVSPQSTPLRTPSSTASPTP
;
A
#
# COMPACT_ATOMS: atom_id res chain seq x y z
N MET A 1 80.29 -22.66 -13.32
CA MET A 1 79.47 -21.86 -12.38
C MET A 1 79.09 -20.45 -12.87
N ARG A 2 79.87 -19.74 -13.72
CA ARG A 2 79.53 -18.37 -14.16
C ARG A 2 78.33 -18.23 -15.11
N LEU A 3 77.98 -19.27 -15.87
CA LEU A 3 76.83 -19.27 -16.78
C LEU A 3 75.48 -19.40 -16.06
N LEU A 4 75.45 -20.18 -14.97
CA LEU A 4 74.25 -20.43 -14.17
C LEU A 4 73.83 -19.18 -13.38
N ALA A 5 74.79 -18.41 -12.88
CA ALA A 5 74.54 -17.13 -12.21
C ALA A 5 73.95 -16.07 -13.16
N ARG A 6 74.39 -16.02 -14.43
CA ARG A 6 73.86 -15.07 -15.43
C ARG A 6 72.43 -15.40 -15.86
N LEU A 7 72.07 -16.68 -15.92
CA LEU A 7 70.72 -17.15 -16.24
C LEU A 7 69.74 -16.89 -15.09
N ILE A 8 70.17 -17.05 -13.83
CA ILE A 8 69.36 -16.74 -12.64
C ILE A 8 69.15 -15.23 -12.50
N ILE A 9 70.20 -14.42 -12.69
CA ILE A 9 70.10 -12.95 -12.63
C ILE A 9 69.22 -12.41 -13.78
N GLY A 10 69.34 -12.96 -14.99
CA GLY A 10 68.48 -12.60 -16.12
C GLY A 10 67.00 -12.95 -15.89
N GLY A 11 66.72 -14.13 -15.30
CA GLY A 11 65.35 -14.53 -14.96
C GLY A 11 64.73 -13.68 -13.85
N LEU A 12 65.50 -13.30 -12.82
CA LEU A 12 65.04 -12.43 -11.74
C LEU A 12 64.79 -10.99 -12.22
N CYS A 13 65.63 -10.46 -13.11
CA CYS A 13 65.39 -9.15 -13.72
C CYS A 13 64.14 -9.15 -14.61
N PHE A 14 63.90 -10.22 -15.37
CA PHE A 14 62.70 -10.33 -16.22
C PHE A 14 61.42 -10.43 -15.39
N ALA A 15 61.43 -11.22 -14.30
CA ALA A 15 60.30 -11.30 -13.38
C ALA A 15 60.01 -9.96 -12.69
N ALA A 16 61.04 -9.24 -12.24
CA ALA A 16 60.89 -7.92 -11.61
C ALA A 16 60.32 -6.86 -12.56
N ILE A 17 60.68 -6.92 -13.84
CA ILE A 17 60.14 -6.01 -14.88
C ILE A 17 58.66 -6.33 -15.15
N ILE A 18 58.29 -7.62 -15.20
CA ILE A 18 56.90 -8.05 -15.39
C ILE A 18 56.02 -7.63 -14.20
N THR A 19 56.50 -7.81 -12.96
CA THR A 19 55.76 -7.40 -11.76
C THR A 19 55.62 -5.89 -11.67
N ALA A 20 56.69 -5.12 -11.93
CA ALA A 20 56.61 -3.66 -11.94
C ALA A 20 55.66 -3.13 -13.02
N SER A 21 55.60 -3.77 -14.19
CA SER A 21 54.66 -3.42 -15.25
C SER A 21 53.20 -3.73 -14.89
N ALA A 22 52.95 -4.82 -14.15
CA ALA A 22 51.61 -5.17 -13.67
C ALA A 22 51.13 -4.22 -12.55
N ASP A 23 52.03 -3.83 -11.66
CA ASP A 23 51.75 -2.86 -10.59
C ASP A 23 51.41 -1.47 -11.15
N GLU A 24 52.13 -1.01 -12.19
CA GLU A 24 51.86 0.26 -12.86
C GLU A 24 50.49 0.25 -13.58
N GLU A 25 50.16 -0.82 -14.31
CA GLU A 25 48.85 -0.99 -14.98
C GLU A 25 47.70 -1.02 -13.96
N ASN A 26 47.86 -1.75 -12.85
CA ASN A 26 46.83 -1.83 -11.80
C ASN A 26 46.64 -0.48 -11.07
N LYS A 27 47.73 0.28 -10.89
CA LYS A 27 47.68 1.65 -10.35
C LYS A 27 46.95 2.59 -11.29
N GLU A 28 47.24 2.55 -12.59
CA GLU A 28 46.57 3.36 -13.61
C GLU A 28 45.06 3.09 -13.64
N ILE A 29 44.65 1.82 -13.61
CA ILE A 29 43.25 1.40 -13.51
C ILE A 29 42.61 1.95 -12.23
N THR A 30 43.28 1.80 -11.09
CA THR A 30 42.75 2.24 -9.80
C THR A 30 42.59 3.77 -9.73
N ASP A 31 43.54 4.51 -10.28
CA ASP A 31 43.48 5.97 -10.34
C ASP A 31 42.39 6.44 -11.31
N ALA A 32 42.19 5.76 -12.44
CA ALA A 32 41.09 6.06 -13.37
C ALA A 32 39.72 5.79 -12.72
N LEU A 33 39.55 4.69 -11.98
CA LEU A 33 38.32 4.39 -11.25
C LEU A 33 38.04 5.41 -10.13
N ARG A 34 39.09 5.90 -9.45
CA ARG A 34 38.95 6.98 -8.45
C ARG A 34 38.48 8.27 -9.12
N ARG A 35 39.12 8.69 -10.21
CA ARG A 35 38.69 9.86 -11.00
C ARG A 35 37.25 9.72 -11.47
N ALA A 36 36.86 8.54 -11.96
CA ALA A 36 35.49 8.28 -12.38
C ALA A 36 34.48 8.43 -11.23
N SER A 37 34.82 7.97 -10.04
CA SER A 37 33.98 8.13 -8.84
C SER A 37 33.76 9.63 -8.51
N ASP A 38 34.83 10.43 -8.54
CA ASP A 38 34.76 11.87 -8.28
C ASP A 38 33.92 12.63 -9.32
N VAL A 39 34.08 12.28 -10.60
CA VAL A 39 33.36 12.92 -11.70
C VAL A 39 31.88 12.61 -11.63
N VAL A 40 31.49 11.36 -11.34
CA VAL A 40 30.09 10.95 -11.24
C VAL A 40 29.31 11.74 -10.22
N LEU A 41 29.89 11.97 -9.05
CA LEU A 41 29.22 12.71 -7.97
C LEU A 41 29.02 14.19 -8.31
N LYS A 42 29.91 14.76 -9.13
CA LYS A 42 29.87 16.18 -9.54
C LYS A 42 29.14 16.41 -10.86
N ALA A 43 28.86 15.36 -11.64
CA ALA A 43 28.21 15.47 -12.93
C ALA A 43 26.78 16.00 -12.79
N HIS A 44 26.47 17.04 -13.56
CA HIS A 44 25.15 17.66 -13.63
C HIS A 44 24.47 17.41 -14.97
N LYS A 45 25.25 17.12 -16.02
CA LYS A 45 24.79 16.81 -17.37
C LYS A 45 25.30 15.47 -17.85
N ALA A 46 24.56 14.84 -18.75
CA ALA A 46 24.97 13.58 -19.35
C ALA A 46 26.34 13.69 -20.04
N SER A 47 26.60 14.82 -20.70
CA SER A 47 27.88 15.11 -21.38
C SER A 47 29.09 15.20 -20.45
N ASP A 48 28.88 15.47 -19.16
CA ASP A 48 29.99 15.62 -18.19
C ASP A 48 30.74 14.29 -17.99
N LEU A 49 30.12 13.16 -18.34
CA LEU A 49 30.70 11.82 -18.21
C LEU A 49 31.44 11.33 -19.47
N ASP A 50 31.33 12.03 -20.60
CA ASP A 50 31.84 11.55 -21.89
C ASP A 50 33.36 11.33 -21.87
N ALA A 51 34.11 12.29 -21.32
CA ALA A 51 35.57 12.20 -21.23
C ALA A 51 36.03 10.99 -20.39
N THR A 52 35.39 10.76 -19.24
CA THR A 52 35.69 9.61 -18.38
C THR A 52 35.30 8.30 -19.05
N LEU A 53 34.16 8.25 -19.76
CA LEU A 53 33.75 7.07 -20.52
C LEU A 53 34.74 6.74 -21.65
N ILE A 54 35.31 7.75 -22.30
CA ILE A 54 36.35 7.59 -23.33
C ILE A 54 37.64 7.07 -22.70
N GLU A 55 38.07 7.64 -21.58
CA GLU A 55 39.26 7.22 -20.83
C GLU A 55 39.19 5.75 -20.41
N LEU A 56 38.09 5.32 -19.76
CA LEU A 56 37.94 3.93 -19.30
C LEU A 56 37.92 2.93 -20.47
N ARG A 57 37.34 3.31 -21.62
CA ARG A 57 37.37 2.47 -22.83
C ARG A 57 38.76 2.36 -23.42
N HIS A 58 39.51 3.45 -23.50
CA HIS A 58 40.90 3.41 -23.94
C HIS A 58 41.77 2.51 -23.07
N LEU A 59 41.58 2.55 -21.75
CA LEU A 59 42.26 1.65 -20.82
C LEU A 59 41.83 0.19 -20.98
N ALA A 60 40.56 -0.08 -21.30
CA ALA A 60 40.13 -1.45 -21.59
C ALA A 60 40.73 -1.98 -22.91
N ASP A 61 40.73 -1.16 -23.96
CA ASP A 61 41.03 -1.56 -25.34
C ASP A 61 42.53 -1.54 -25.71
N ALA A 62 43.44 -1.13 -24.82
CA ALA A 62 44.83 -0.97 -25.22
C ALA A 62 45.52 -2.30 -25.66
N PRO A 63 46.50 -2.24 -26.59
CA PRO A 63 47.00 -3.43 -27.28
C PRO A 63 47.69 -4.45 -26.37
N GLU A 64 47.46 -5.75 -26.61
CA GLU A 64 48.05 -6.86 -25.83
C GLU A 64 49.59 -6.87 -25.79
N ARG A 65 50.26 -6.26 -26.78
CA ARG A 65 51.72 -6.29 -26.93
C ARG A 65 52.50 -5.44 -25.92
N LEU A 66 51.82 -4.63 -25.12
CA LEU A 66 52.41 -3.78 -24.06
C LEU A 66 52.07 -4.27 -22.64
N ARG A 67 51.45 -5.44 -22.49
CA ARG A 67 50.70 -5.80 -21.27
C ARG A 67 51.10 -7.16 -20.68
N SER A 68 51.12 -7.25 -19.36
CA SER A 68 51.42 -8.50 -18.63
C SER A 68 50.23 -9.46 -18.68
N PRO A 69 50.42 -10.74 -19.04
CA PRO A 69 49.38 -11.76 -18.92
C PRO A 69 49.22 -12.21 -17.45
N GLY A 70 47.99 -12.23 -16.91
CA GLY A 70 47.73 -12.72 -15.55
C GLY A 70 46.30 -12.46 -15.01
N PRO A 71 45.90 -13.15 -13.92
CA PRO A 71 44.56 -13.06 -13.33
C PRO A 71 44.24 -11.66 -12.75
N GLU A 72 45.26 -10.91 -12.35
CA GLU A 72 45.10 -9.52 -11.88
C GLU A 72 44.61 -8.59 -13.00
N ARG A 73 45.03 -8.84 -14.24
CA ARG A 73 44.57 -8.08 -15.41
C ARG A 73 43.13 -8.42 -15.78
N GLU A 74 42.75 -9.69 -15.73
CA GLU A 74 41.34 -10.09 -15.95
C GLU A 74 40.42 -9.43 -14.93
N SER A 75 40.86 -9.36 -13.67
CA SER A 75 40.16 -8.64 -12.60
C SER A 75 40.10 -7.12 -12.88
N GLY A 76 41.19 -6.50 -13.30
CA GLY A 76 41.25 -5.08 -13.66
C GLY A 76 40.34 -4.71 -14.84
N LEU A 77 40.36 -5.51 -15.91
CA LEU A 77 39.48 -5.32 -17.07
C LEU A 77 38.01 -5.48 -16.69
N LYS A 78 37.68 -6.49 -15.88
CA LYS A 78 36.31 -6.65 -15.36
C LYS A 78 35.86 -5.40 -14.60
N ARG A 79 36.70 -4.84 -13.73
CA ARG A 79 36.40 -3.58 -13.01
C ARG A 79 36.17 -2.41 -13.97
N LEU A 80 36.97 -2.26 -15.03
CA LEU A 80 36.79 -1.22 -16.05
C LEU A 80 35.47 -1.37 -16.82
N TYR A 81 35.11 -2.59 -17.20
CA TYR A 81 33.84 -2.87 -17.90
C TYR A 81 32.63 -2.61 -16.99
N ASP A 82 32.69 -3.09 -15.75
CA ASP A 82 31.65 -2.86 -14.75
C ASP A 82 31.50 -1.34 -14.50
N ALA A 83 32.61 -0.60 -14.38
CA ALA A 83 32.60 0.85 -14.19
C ALA A 83 32.01 1.58 -15.40
N THR A 84 32.40 1.19 -16.61
CA THR A 84 31.83 1.75 -17.85
C THR A 84 30.32 1.50 -17.92
N ARG A 85 29.85 0.31 -17.52
CA ARG A 85 28.41 0.00 -17.46
C ARG A 85 27.71 0.88 -16.43
N PHE A 86 28.29 1.06 -15.25
CA PHE A 86 27.75 1.95 -14.22
C PHE A 86 27.64 3.39 -14.74
N LEU A 87 28.73 3.93 -15.32
CA LEU A 87 28.76 5.29 -15.86
C LEU A 87 27.71 5.53 -16.95
N ARG A 88 27.49 4.55 -17.84
CA ARG A 88 26.44 4.64 -18.87
C ARG A 88 25.04 4.71 -18.26
N GLN A 89 24.77 3.94 -17.20
CA GLN A 89 23.49 4.03 -16.49
C GLN A 89 23.36 5.38 -15.79
N TRP A 90 24.42 5.88 -15.15
CA TRP A 90 24.40 7.21 -14.56
C TRP A 90 24.17 8.32 -15.60
N GLN A 91 24.80 8.20 -16.77
CA GLN A 91 24.60 9.10 -17.91
C GLN A 91 23.15 9.07 -18.41
N ASN A 92 22.55 7.88 -18.52
CA ASN A 92 21.13 7.72 -18.87
C ASN A 92 20.22 8.38 -17.83
N HIS A 93 20.56 8.31 -16.54
CA HIS A 93 19.84 9.01 -15.48
C HIS A 93 19.94 10.52 -15.67
N LEU A 94 21.13 11.07 -15.94
CA LEU A 94 21.32 12.51 -16.14
C LEU A 94 20.54 12.99 -17.37
N TRP A 95 20.59 12.22 -18.46
CA TRP A 95 19.82 12.49 -19.67
C TRP A 95 18.31 12.45 -19.43
N ALA A 96 17.83 11.51 -18.61
CA ALA A 96 16.42 11.44 -18.22
C ALA A 96 16.01 12.68 -17.41
N VAL A 97 16.86 13.15 -16.49
CA VAL A 97 16.62 14.36 -15.70
C VAL A 97 16.61 15.61 -16.58
N GLU A 98 17.53 15.74 -17.54
CA GLU A 98 17.55 16.83 -18.52
C GLU A 98 16.27 16.89 -19.36
N GLY A 99 15.72 15.73 -19.71
CA GLY A 99 14.46 15.62 -20.43
C GLY A 99 13.21 15.65 -19.54
N GLU A 100 13.33 16.00 -18.25
CA GLU A 100 12.25 16.01 -17.25
C GLU A 100 11.50 14.66 -17.11
N LYS A 101 12.19 13.55 -17.41
CA LYS A 101 11.67 12.18 -17.27
C LYS A 101 12.10 11.60 -15.91
N PHE A 102 11.61 12.21 -14.83
CA PHE A 102 12.07 11.90 -13.47
C PHE A 102 11.81 10.45 -13.07
N ASP A 103 10.68 9.85 -13.41
CA ASP A 103 10.38 8.42 -13.19
C ASP A 103 11.45 7.49 -13.76
N ASN A 104 11.87 7.72 -15.01
CA ASN A 104 12.93 6.93 -15.63
C ASN A 104 14.28 7.13 -14.90
N GLY A 105 14.56 8.36 -14.45
CA GLY A 105 15.73 8.65 -13.61
C GLY A 105 15.69 7.91 -12.26
N ILE A 106 14.52 7.88 -11.60
CA ILE A 106 14.30 7.14 -10.34
C ILE A 106 14.56 5.66 -10.56
N ARG A 107 13.93 5.06 -11.57
CA ARG A 107 14.10 3.64 -11.91
C ARG A 107 15.57 3.27 -12.13
N ILE A 108 16.29 4.06 -12.92
CA ILE A 108 17.72 3.84 -13.18
C ILE A 108 18.54 3.90 -11.88
N LEU A 109 18.29 4.89 -11.01
CA LEU A 109 18.99 5.00 -9.73
C LEU A 109 18.64 3.87 -8.77
N THR A 110 17.38 3.42 -8.73
CA THR A 110 16.95 2.27 -7.93
C THR A 110 17.61 0.98 -8.40
N ASP A 111 17.67 0.75 -9.72
CA ASP A 111 18.39 -0.40 -10.30
C ASP A 111 19.88 -0.36 -9.95
N LEU A 112 20.51 0.82 -10.02
CA LEU A 112 21.90 1.02 -9.60
C LEU A 112 22.11 0.75 -8.11
N ALA A 113 21.17 1.15 -7.25
CA ALA A 113 21.24 0.95 -5.80
C ALA A 113 21.06 -0.51 -5.36
N GLN A 114 20.65 -1.40 -6.27
CA GLN A 114 20.56 -2.85 -6.04
C GLN A 114 21.85 -3.60 -6.39
N ILE A 115 22.81 -2.94 -7.04
CA ILE A 115 24.08 -3.57 -7.39
C ILE A 115 24.91 -3.74 -6.10
N GLU A 116 25.14 -4.99 -5.69
CA GLU A 116 25.86 -5.32 -4.44
C GLU A 116 27.33 -4.92 -4.47
N GLN A 117 27.97 -4.98 -5.64
CA GLN A 117 29.38 -4.63 -5.83
C GLN A 117 29.51 -3.55 -6.90
N THR A 118 29.54 -2.30 -6.47
CA THR A 118 29.86 -1.18 -7.36
C THR A 118 31.38 -1.11 -7.58
N PRO A 119 31.84 -1.01 -8.83
CA PRO A 119 33.26 -0.83 -9.17
C PRO A 119 33.76 0.60 -8.88
N LEU A 120 32.84 1.53 -8.63
CA LEU A 120 33.10 2.92 -8.23
C LEU A 120 32.80 3.11 -6.75
N ASP A 121 33.52 4.01 -6.09
CA ASP A 121 33.35 4.32 -4.67
C ASP A 121 32.17 5.29 -4.47
N ILE A 122 30.96 4.80 -4.72
CA ILE A 122 29.71 5.56 -4.62
C ILE A 122 28.82 4.90 -3.57
N PRO A 123 28.56 5.58 -2.43
CA PRO A 123 27.71 5.04 -1.39
C PRO A 123 26.28 4.82 -1.89
N ARG A 124 25.69 3.65 -1.58
CA ARG A 124 24.28 3.36 -1.87
C ARG A 124 23.32 4.43 -1.32
N SER A 125 23.64 5.00 -0.16
CA SER A 125 22.87 6.09 0.46
C SER A 125 22.79 7.34 -0.43
N GLU A 126 23.85 7.67 -1.15
CA GLU A 126 23.91 8.81 -2.08
C GLU A 126 23.02 8.56 -3.30
N ILE A 127 23.08 7.36 -3.88
CA ILE A 127 22.22 6.95 -5.01
C ILE A 127 20.74 7.07 -4.61
N LEU A 128 20.38 6.55 -3.43
CA LEU A 128 19.02 6.62 -2.90
C LEU A 128 18.58 8.05 -2.55
N ALA A 129 19.49 8.90 -2.06
CA ALA A 129 19.19 10.30 -1.79
C ALA A 129 18.83 11.06 -3.08
N ARG A 130 19.56 10.80 -4.17
CA ARG A 130 19.23 11.36 -5.51
C ARG A 130 17.89 10.84 -6.03
N ALA A 131 17.62 9.53 -5.89
CA ALA A 131 16.34 8.95 -6.27
C ALA A 131 15.17 9.64 -5.52
N ARG A 132 15.28 9.81 -4.21
CA ARG A 132 14.27 10.53 -3.39
C ARG A 132 14.09 12.00 -3.80
N SER A 133 15.17 12.67 -4.18
CA SER A 133 15.08 14.05 -4.69
C SER A 133 14.28 14.10 -5.99
N LEU A 134 14.48 13.13 -6.89
CA LEU A 134 13.69 13.00 -8.12
C LEU A 134 12.23 12.63 -7.84
N GLU A 135 11.95 11.77 -6.85
CA GLU A 135 10.56 11.46 -6.43
C GLU A 135 9.80 12.74 -6.02
N GLY A 136 10.47 13.65 -5.29
CA GLY A 136 9.89 14.94 -4.91
C GLY A 136 9.59 15.84 -6.12
N LYS A 137 10.48 15.85 -7.12
CA LYS A 137 10.28 16.61 -8.37
C LYS A 137 9.17 16.02 -9.25
N ASP A 138 9.16 14.70 -9.38
CA ASP A 138 8.11 13.96 -10.11
C ASP A 138 6.74 14.25 -9.51
N LYS A 139 6.62 14.16 -8.18
CA LYS A 139 5.39 14.51 -7.47
C LYS A 139 4.96 15.96 -7.71
N ALA A 140 5.88 16.92 -7.62
CA ALA A 140 5.55 18.33 -7.85
C ALA A 140 5.10 18.60 -9.30
N GLN A 141 5.68 17.90 -10.27
CA GLN A 141 5.27 17.99 -11.67
C GLN A 141 3.87 17.40 -11.89
N VAL A 142 3.59 16.22 -11.31
CA VAL A 142 2.26 15.61 -11.31
C VAL A 142 1.24 16.56 -10.68
N ASP A 143 1.56 17.13 -9.51
CA ASP A 143 0.67 18.03 -8.81
C ASP A 143 0.37 19.28 -9.64
N SER A 144 1.38 19.87 -10.29
CA SER A 144 1.20 21.02 -11.20
C SER A 144 0.29 20.69 -12.39
N TYR A 145 0.47 19.52 -13.00
CA TYR A 145 -0.35 19.06 -14.12
C TYR A 145 -1.79 18.69 -13.70
N ALA A 146 -1.93 17.94 -12.62
CA ALA A 146 -3.21 17.39 -12.18
C ALA A 146 -4.07 18.40 -11.41
N ALA A 147 -3.47 19.33 -10.66
CA ALA A 147 -4.19 20.30 -9.84
C ALA A 147 -5.33 21.03 -10.57
N PRO A 148 -5.15 21.64 -11.76
CA PRO A 148 -6.24 22.33 -12.45
C PRO A 148 -7.38 21.37 -12.84
N ILE A 149 -7.06 20.15 -13.27
CA ILE A 149 -8.05 19.14 -13.62
C ILE A 149 -8.83 18.72 -12.36
N LEU A 150 -8.12 18.46 -11.26
CA LEU A 150 -8.71 18.03 -10.00
C LEU A 150 -9.55 19.12 -9.32
N GLN A 151 -9.15 20.38 -9.43
CA GLN A 151 -9.90 21.53 -8.90
C GLN A 151 -11.26 21.72 -9.58
N SER A 152 -11.41 21.27 -10.84
CA SER A 152 -12.69 21.30 -11.55
C SER A 152 -13.71 20.28 -11.04
N ILE A 153 -13.26 19.31 -10.24
CA ILE A 153 -14.11 18.24 -9.70
C ILE A 153 -14.80 18.74 -8.43
N HIS A 154 -16.05 19.15 -8.57
CA HIS A 154 -16.90 19.56 -7.44
C HIS A 154 -17.72 18.42 -6.83
N SER A 155 -17.86 17.30 -7.54
CA SER A 155 -18.59 16.11 -7.10
C SER A 155 -18.07 14.85 -7.81
N LEU A 156 -18.52 13.68 -7.33
CA LEU A 156 -18.24 12.38 -7.94
C LEU A 156 -18.67 12.29 -9.41
N ASP A 157 -19.66 13.07 -9.86
CA ASP A 157 -20.11 13.12 -11.26
C ASP A 157 -19.05 13.67 -12.22
N GLY A 158 -18.13 14.51 -11.73
CA GLY A 158 -17.04 15.07 -12.53
C GLY A 158 -15.89 14.09 -12.80
N LEU A 159 -15.82 12.98 -12.06
CA LEU A 159 -14.70 12.03 -12.11
C LEU A 159 -14.44 11.41 -13.50
N PRO A 160 -15.45 10.95 -14.27
CA PRO A 160 -15.20 10.34 -15.57
C PRO A 160 -14.53 11.31 -16.56
N SER A 161 -14.97 12.58 -16.56
CA SER A 161 -14.39 13.62 -17.42
C SER A 161 -12.96 13.94 -17.02
N ALA A 162 -12.70 14.12 -15.73
CA ALA A 162 -11.36 14.38 -15.21
C ALA A 162 -10.38 13.23 -15.48
N LEU A 163 -10.82 11.97 -15.30
CA LEU A 163 -10.02 10.79 -15.66
C LEU A 163 -9.70 10.73 -17.15
N THR A 164 -10.66 11.12 -17.99
CA THR A 164 -10.43 11.20 -19.44
C THR A 164 -9.36 12.25 -19.73
N GLN A 165 -9.43 13.45 -19.14
CA GLN A 165 -8.44 14.51 -19.32
C GLN A 165 -7.04 14.14 -18.80
N LEU A 166 -6.96 13.48 -17.63
CA LEU A 166 -5.69 12.98 -17.07
C LEU A 166 -5.05 11.90 -17.94
N ARG A 167 -5.86 11.11 -18.66
CA ARG A 167 -5.38 10.06 -19.58
C ARG A 167 -5.08 10.58 -20.98
N SER A 168 -5.80 11.60 -21.43
CA SER A 168 -5.74 12.15 -22.79
C SER A 168 -4.83 13.38 -22.91
N GLY A 169 -4.18 13.81 -21.82
CA GLY A 169 -3.33 14.99 -21.79
C GLY A 169 -2.35 15.01 -22.96
N THR A 170 -2.28 16.15 -23.66
CA THR A 170 -1.42 16.44 -24.83
C THR A 170 0.08 16.42 -24.56
N HIS A 171 0.50 16.14 -23.33
CA HIS A 171 1.89 15.82 -23.03
C HIS A 171 2.10 14.32 -23.27
N PRO A 172 3.13 13.92 -24.05
CA PRO A 172 3.39 12.51 -24.38
C PRO A 172 3.32 11.69 -23.09
N PRO A 173 2.74 10.47 -23.12
CA PRO A 173 2.28 9.76 -21.94
C PRO A 173 3.35 9.85 -20.87
N TYR A 174 3.11 10.75 -19.92
CA TYR A 174 4.01 10.98 -18.82
C TYR A 174 3.85 9.73 -17.96
N GLN A 175 4.74 8.76 -18.20
CA GLN A 175 4.84 7.51 -17.46
C GLN A 175 5.49 7.83 -16.12
N SER A 176 4.79 8.61 -15.29
CA SER A 176 5.15 8.78 -13.90
C SER A 176 4.38 7.76 -13.09
N GLN A 177 5.10 7.04 -12.21
CA GLN A 177 4.48 6.20 -11.23
C GLN A 177 3.50 7.00 -10.34
N ALA A 178 3.81 8.26 -10.01
CA ALA A 178 2.93 9.11 -9.22
C ALA A 178 1.63 9.50 -9.98
N LEU A 179 1.71 9.83 -11.28
CA LEU A 179 0.49 10.04 -12.09
C LEU A 179 -0.31 8.74 -12.23
N SER A 180 0.36 7.60 -12.46
CA SER A 180 -0.28 6.29 -12.55
C SER A 180 -1.02 5.94 -11.26
N ASN A 181 -0.39 6.13 -10.10
CA ASN A 181 -1.02 5.93 -8.79
C ASN A 181 -2.27 6.82 -8.63
N LEU A 182 -2.15 8.11 -8.92
CA LEU A 182 -3.28 9.06 -8.87
C LEU A 182 -4.44 8.61 -9.78
N VAL A 183 -4.16 8.27 -11.04
CA VAL A 183 -5.18 7.82 -11.99
C VAL A 183 -5.82 6.51 -11.55
N ASN A 184 -5.04 5.55 -11.05
CA ASN A 184 -5.56 4.28 -10.54
C ASN A 184 -6.44 4.50 -9.28
N GLY A 185 -6.03 5.40 -8.39
CA GLY A 185 -6.78 5.78 -7.20
C GLY A 185 -8.14 6.41 -7.55
N LEU A 186 -8.16 7.33 -8.52
CA LEU A 186 -9.39 7.97 -9.02
C LEU A 186 -10.27 7.02 -9.83
N ASP A 187 -9.68 6.13 -10.63
CA ASP A 187 -10.40 5.12 -11.42
C ASP A 187 -11.15 4.14 -10.52
N ALA A 188 -10.53 3.72 -9.41
CA ALA A 188 -11.18 2.87 -8.42
C ALA A 188 -12.41 3.56 -7.80
N VAL A 189 -12.31 4.85 -7.45
CA VAL A 189 -13.44 5.63 -6.93
C VAL A 189 -14.53 5.79 -7.99
N CYS A 190 -14.15 6.11 -9.23
CA CYS A 190 -15.09 6.29 -10.33
C CYS A 190 -15.88 5.01 -10.64
N LYS A 191 -15.20 3.85 -10.72
CA LYS A 191 -15.84 2.56 -10.96
C LYS A 191 -16.85 2.22 -9.86
N ALA A 192 -16.46 2.40 -8.60
CA ALA A 192 -17.35 2.16 -7.47
C ALA A 192 -18.57 3.10 -7.48
N TYR A 193 -18.36 4.37 -7.82
CA TYR A 193 -19.44 5.35 -7.95
C TYR A 193 -20.44 4.99 -9.06
N LEU A 194 -19.95 4.66 -10.27
CA LEU A 194 -20.81 4.28 -11.39
C LEU A 194 -21.61 3.02 -11.07
N ALA A 195 -20.97 1.99 -10.51
CA ALA A 195 -21.66 0.77 -10.13
C ALA A 195 -22.71 1.01 -9.02
N PHE A 196 -22.44 1.93 -8.09
CA PHE A 196 -23.44 2.38 -7.11
C PHE A 196 -24.66 3.05 -7.77
N LYS A 197 -24.44 3.95 -8.75
CA LYS A 197 -25.53 4.61 -9.50
C LYS A 197 -26.37 3.62 -10.29
N GLU A 198 -25.73 2.60 -10.87
CA GLU A 198 -26.41 1.52 -11.59
C GLU A 198 -27.16 0.54 -10.66
N GLY A 199 -26.97 0.67 -9.34
CA GLY A 199 -27.60 -0.20 -8.35
C GLY A 199 -27.01 -1.62 -8.32
N VAL A 200 -25.81 -1.80 -8.86
CA VAL A 200 -25.12 -3.09 -8.96
C VAL A 200 -24.37 -3.39 -7.66
N ALA A 201 -24.42 -4.65 -7.22
CA ALA A 201 -23.66 -5.08 -6.06
C ALA A 201 -22.16 -4.94 -6.33
N THR A 202 -21.47 -4.15 -5.52
CA THR A 202 -20.07 -3.78 -5.76
C THR A 202 -19.28 -3.84 -4.47
N THR A 203 -18.08 -4.42 -4.53
CA THR A 203 -17.15 -4.39 -3.40
C THR A 203 -16.29 -3.14 -3.52
N LEU A 204 -16.29 -2.29 -2.49
CA LEU A 204 -15.30 -1.23 -2.40
C LEU A 204 -13.94 -1.92 -2.17
N PRO A 205 -12.99 -1.77 -3.11
CA PRO A 205 -11.82 -2.62 -3.11
C PRO A 205 -10.92 -2.30 -1.91
N PRO A 206 -10.65 -3.22 -0.97
CA PRO A 206 -9.95 -2.91 0.29
C PRO A 206 -8.46 -2.56 0.11
N THR A 207 -7.84 -3.03 -0.97
CA THR A 207 -6.38 -3.03 -1.19
C THR A 207 -5.82 -1.76 -1.83
N TYR A 208 -6.64 -0.96 -2.51
CA TYR A 208 -6.18 0.27 -3.21
C TYR A 208 -6.24 1.54 -2.34
N TRP A 209 -6.60 1.39 -1.07
CA TRP A 209 -6.62 2.48 -0.09
C TRP A 209 -5.27 2.67 0.61
N GLN A 210 -4.39 1.66 0.53
CA GLN A 210 -3.10 1.61 1.24
C GLN A 210 -1.91 2.14 0.42
N THR A 211 -2.02 2.25 -0.91
CA THR A 211 -0.93 2.77 -1.74
C THR A 211 -0.83 4.28 -1.62
N GLY A 212 -0.20 4.78 -0.54
CA GLY A 212 0.60 6.01 -0.50
C GLY A 212 0.02 7.33 -1.02
N ASP A 213 -1.25 7.40 -1.42
CA ASP A 213 -1.81 8.56 -2.09
C ASP A 213 -2.18 9.59 -1.04
N THR A 214 -1.16 10.36 -0.66
CA THR A 214 -1.23 11.64 0.07
C THR A 214 -2.05 12.71 -0.66
N ASN A 215 -2.69 12.39 -1.79
CA ASN A 215 -3.48 13.35 -2.53
C ASN A 215 -4.82 13.61 -1.81
N GLN A 216 -4.91 14.79 -1.17
CA GLN A 216 -6.07 15.22 -0.40
C GLN A 216 -7.39 15.16 -1.20
N MET A 217 -7.33 15.35 -2.52
CA MET A 217 -8.50 15.28 -3.38
C MET A 217 -9.07 13.87 -3.46
N VAL A 218 -8.20 12.87 -3.64
CA VAL A 218 -8.59 11.45 -3.66
C VAL A 218 -9.21 11.08 -2.32
N THR A 219 -8.61 11.51 -1.21
CA THR A 219 -9.15 11.32 0.14
C THR A 219 -10.54 11.96 0.32
N ARG A 220 -10.73 13.18 -0.17
CA ARG A 220 -12.02 13.88 -0.12
C ARG A 220 -13.11 13.13 -0.89
N LEU A 221 -12.84 12.80 -2.16
CA LEU A 221 -13.80 12.10 -3.03
C LEU A 221 -14.14 10.70 -2.50
N ARG A 222 -13.16 10.03 -1.90
CA ARG A 222 -13.37 8.76 -1.19
C ARG A 222 -14.33 8.91 -0.01
N ALA A 223 -14.17 9.96 0.81
CA ALA A 223 -15.09 10.23 1.91
C ALA A 223 -16.50 10.57 1.40
N GLU A 224 -16.62 11.37 0.33
CA GLU A 224 -17.89 11.67 -0.34
C GLU A 224 -18.58 10.37 -0.82
N LEU A 225 -17.84 9.47 -1.47
CA LEU A 225 -18.36 8.17 -1.91
C LEU A 225 -18.81 7.32 -0.72
N LEU A 226 -18.03 7.23 0.35
CA LEU A 226 -18.37 6.44 1.53
C LEU A 226 -19.67 6.93 2.17
N LEU A 227 -19.85 8.24 2.34
CA LEU A 227 -21.10 8.80 2.87
C LEU A 227 -22.30 8.52 1.96
N LEU A 228 -22.10 8.44 0.64
CA LEU A 228 -23.15 8.09 -0.30
C LEU A 228 -23.56 6.60 -0.22
N VAL A 229 -22.59 5.70 -0.07
CA VAL A 229 -22.83 4.23 -0.16
C VAL A 229 -23.11 3.57 1.18
N LEU A 230 -22.62 4.12 2.30
CA LEU A 230 -22.78 3.54 3.63
C LEU A 230 -24.25 3.33 4.02
N PRO A 231 -25.19 4.26 3.77
CA PRO A 231 -26.61 4.04 4.09
C PRO A 231 -27.19 2.78 3.42
N ARG A 232 -26.75 2.47 2.19
CA ARG A 232 -27.14 1.25 1.48
C ARG A 232 -26.52 0.00 2.10
N ILE A 233 -25.24 0.05 2.45
CA ILE A 233 -24.53 -1.04 3.15
C ILE A 233 -25.20 -1.35 4.50
N LEU A 234 -25.57 -0.31 5.23
CA LEU A 234 -26.24 -0.40 6.53
C LEU A 234 -27.75 -0.68 6.41
N GLY A 235 -28.31 -0.66 5.21
CA GLY A 235 -29.74 -0.88 4.96
C GLY A 235 -30.66 0.18 5.58
N VAL A 236 -30.18 1.41 5.74
CA VAL A 236 -30.89 2.56 6.35
C VAL A 236 -31.06 3.72 5.36
N GLU A 237 -30.93 3.45 4.06
CA GLU A 237 -30.92 4.43 2.97
C GLU A 237 -32.09 5.42 3.01
N LYS A 238 -33.27 4.97 3.50
CA LYS A 238 -34.49 5.77 3.60
C LYS A 238 -34.72 6.42 4.97
N THR A 239 -34.08 5.93 6.02
CA THR A 239 -34.42 6.29 7.41
C THR A 239 -33.36 7.15 8.06
N ASP A 240 -32.08 6.89 7.77
CA ASP A 240 -30.96 7.50 8.49
C ASP A 240 -29.81 7.84 7.54
N SER A 241 -30.07 8.75 6.58
CA SER A 241 -29.04 9.30 5.71
C SER A 241 -28.01 10.15 6.49
N PRO A 242 -26.82 10.40 5.93
CA PRO A 242 -25.83 11.29 6.54
C PRO A 242 -26.34 12.72 6.63
N LYS A 243 -25.96 13.43 7.68
CA LYS A 243 -26.24 14.86 7.86
C LYS A 243 -25.27 15.70 7.03
N ILE A 244 -25.67 16.94 6.73
CA ILE A 244 -24.81 17.90 6.03
C ILE A 244 -23.55 18.15 6.88
N GLY A 245 -22.36 17.98 6.28
CA GLY A 245 -21.07 18.18 6.94
C GLY A 245 -20.66 17.06 7.90
N GLU A 246 -21.42 15.96 7.99
CA GLU A 246 -21.07 14.80 8.81
C GLU A 246 -19.88 14.05 8.19
N THR A 247 -18.88 13.70 8.98
CA THR A 247 -17.78 12.86 8.51
C THR A 247 -18.20 11.39 8.47
N VAL A 248 -17.42 10.54 7.78
CA VAL A 248 -17.65 9.09 7.75
C VAL A 248 -17.63 8.49 9.16
N GLU A 249 -16.71 8.95 10.01
CA GLU A 249 -16.60 8.51 11.40
C GLU A 249 -17.81 8.93 12.24
N ASP A 250 -18.21 10.20 12.15
CA ASP A 250 -19.39 10.72 12.86
C ASP A 250 -20.67 9.96 12.47
N TYR A 251 -20.83 9.67 11.17
CA TYR A 251 -21.97 8.91 10.66
C TYR A 251 -22.02 7.51 11.27
N LEU A 252 -20.90 6.78 11.28
CA LEU A 252 -20.83 5.42 11.84
C LEU A 252 -21.04 5.40 13.36
N MET A 253 -20.48 6.39 14.07
CA MET A 253 -20.70 6.54 15.51
C MET A 253 -22.17 6.82 15.84
N ARG A 254 -22.84 7.67 15.04
CA ARG A 254 -24.28 7.92 15.18
C ARG A 254 -25.10 6.66 14.88
N MET A 255 -24.75 5.89 13.85
CA MET A 255 -25.45 4.65 13.51
C MET A 255 -25.31 3.59 14.60
N ARG A 256 -24.14 3.48 15.22
CA ARG A 256 -23.90 2.62 16.39
C ARG A 256 -24.79 3.02 17.57
N ALA A 257 -24.82 4.30 17.93
CA ALA A 257 -25.65 4.79 19.01
C ALA A 257 -27.15 4.55 18.74
N ALA A 258 -27.60 4.80 17.51
CA ALA A 258 -28.98 4.54 17.09
C ALA A 258 -29.33 3.04 17.14
N ALA A 259 -28.41 2.16 16.70
CA ALA A 259 -28.59 0.72 16.73
C ALA A 259 -28.73 0.19 18.17
N ILE A 260 -27.88 0.66 19.09
CA ILE A 260 -27.95 0.29 20.52
C ILE A 260 -29.28 0.76 21.12
N ALA A 261 -29.65 2.03 20.90
CA ALA A 261 -30.89 2.61 21.43
C ALA A 261 -32.15 1.89 20.93
N ARG A 262 -32.16 1.51 19.65
CA ARG A 262 -33.28 0.77 19.01
C ARG A 262 -33.24 -0.74 19.27
N ARG A 263 -32.17 -1.25 19.90
CA ARG A 263 -31.86 -2.69 20.01
C ARG A 263 -31.81 -3.37 18.62
N ASP A 264 -31.40 -2.64 17.59
CA ASP A 264 -31.19 -3.16 16.24
C ASP A 264 -29.77 -3.71 16.12
N PHE A 265 -29.62 -4.94 16.56
CA PHE A 265 -28.32 -5.62 16.63
C PHE A 265 -27.74 -5.99 15.26
N GLU A 266 -28.59 -6.12 14.24
CA GLU A 266 -28.14 -6.34 12.86
C GLU A 266 -27.56 -5.05 12.25
N LEU A 267 -28.17 -3.89 12.52
CA LEU A 267 -27.57 -2.60 12.18
C LEU A 267 -26.25 -2.39 12.94
N LEU A 268 -26.19 -2.72 14.23
CA LEU A 268 -24.96 -2.62 15.03
C LEU A 268 -23.84 -3.48 14.42
N SER A 269 -24.15 -4.73 14.05
CA SER A 269 -23.20 -5.62 13.39
C SER A 269 -22.66 -5.05 12.09
N ARG A 270 -23.54 -4.59 11.19
CA ARG A 270 -23.15 -4.02 9.90
C ARG A 270 -22.31 -2.75 10.09
N THR A 271 -22.66 -1.92 11.07
CA THR A 271 -21.94 -0.68 11.38
C THR A 271 -20.52 -0.94 11.86
N ILE A 272 -20.34 -1.87 12.81
CA ILE A 272 -19.00 -2.18 13.34
C ILE A 272 -18.16 -2.91 12.29
N SER A 273 -18.75 -3.82 11.52
CA SER A 273 -18.06 -4.45 10.38
C SER A 273 -17.61 -3.41 9.35
N ALA A 274 -18.46 -2.43 9.03
CA ALA A 274 -18.10 -1.38 8.09
C ALA A 274 -16.98 -0.49 8.63
N ALA A 275 -17.07 -0.07 9.89
CA ALA A 275 -16.04 0.73 10.56
C ALA A 275 -14.68 0.01 10.57
N ARG A 276 -14.66 -1.30 10.89
CA ARG A 276 -13.45 -2.12 10.86
C ARG A 276 -12.80 -2.14 9.48
N GLU A 277 -13.59 -2.34 8.43
CA GLU A 277 -13.08 -2.46 7.06
C GLU A 277 -12.55 -1.11 6.54
N ILE A 278 -13.21 -0.01 6.91
CA ILE A 278 -12.71 1.33 6.60
C ILE A 278 -11.40 1.59 7.33
N SER A 279 -11.34 1.32 8.64
CA SER A 279 -10.12 1.53 9.43
C SER A 279 -8.94 0.66 8.98
N SER A 280 -9.17 -0.61 8.61
CA SER A 280 -8.11 -1.50 8.09
C SER A 280 -7.58 -1.06 6.72
N SER A 281 -8.44 -0.44 5.90
CA SER A 281 -8.08 0.08 4.58
C SER A 281 -7.32 1.42 4.66
N ILE A 282 -7.59 2.26 5.67
CA ILE A 282 -7.02 3.62 5.81
C ILE A 282 -5.74 3.63 6.67
N ALA A 283 -5.69 2.89 7.78
CA ALA A 283 -4.63 3.03 8.78
C ALA A 283 -3.46 2.03 8.60
N GLY A 284 -3.52 1.17 7.57
CA GLY A 284 -2.56 0.08 7.38
C GLY A 284 -2.72 -1.06 8.41
N PRO A 285 -1.97 -2.16 8.26
CA PRO A 285 -2.05 -3.31 9.16
C PRO A 285 -1.68 -2.91 10.60
N GLY A 286 -2.60 -3.08 11.56
CA GLY A 286 -2.33 -2.93 12.99
C GLY A 286 -2.75 -1.60 13.64
N GLN A 287 -3.18 -0.58 12.89
CA GLN A 287 -3.65 0.71 13.42
C GLN A 287 -5.18 0.87 13.38
N SER A 288 -5.92 -0.20 13.63
CA SER A 288 -7.38 -0.12 13.67
C SER A 288 -7.86 0.63 14.90
N LEU A 289 -8.39 1.84 14.70
CA LEU A 289 -9.11 2.62 15.72
C LEU A 289 -10.31 1.85 16.34
N VAL A 290 -10.75 0.76 15.69
CA VAL A 290 -11.95 -0.04 16.03
C VAL A 290 -11.58 -1.46 16.48
N GLY A 291 -10.28 -1.79 16.63
CA GLY A 291 -9.84 -3.18 16.93
C GLY A 291 -10.42 -3.75 18.23
N HIS A 292 -10.45 -2.93 19.28
CA HIS A 292 -11.03 -3.32 20.56
C HIS A 292 -12.57 -3.41 20.48
N ASP A 293 -13.22 -2.42 19.87
CA ASP A 293 -14.68 -2.40 19.66
C ASP A 293 -15.20 -3.65 18.92
N TYR A 294 -14.49 -4.06 17.87
CA TYR A 294 -14.86 -5.25 17.10
C TYR A 294 -14.71 -6.54 17.91
N THR A 295 -13.63 -6.66 18.69
CA THR A 295 -13.37 -7.85 19.51
C THR A 295 -14.44 -8.00 20.59
N SER A 296 -14.76 -6.93 21.31
CA SER A 296 -15.79 -6.93 22.35
C SER A 296 -17.18 -7.21 21.77
N PHE A 297 -17.47 -6.68 20.58
CA PHE A 297 -18.68 -7.01 19.83
C PHE A 297 -18.75 -8.51 19.45
N LEU A 298 -17.64 -9.12 19.03
CA LEU A 298 -17.60 -10.56 18.71
C LEU A 298 -17.94 -11.43 19.92
N TYR A 299 -17.41 -11.12 21.10
CA TYR A 299 -17.76 -11.84 22.34
C TYR A 299 -19.25 -11.72 22.67
N TRP A 300 -19.82 -10.53 22.50
CA TRP A 300 -21.26 -10.36 22.72
C TRP A 300 -22.10 -11.17 21.73
N ARG A 301 -21.73 -11.20 20.44
CA ARG A 301 -22.41 -12.00 19.43
C ARG A 301 -22.25 -13.50 19.67
N GLU A 302 -21.08 -13.93 20.13
CA GLU A 302 -20.84 -15.30 20.59
C GLU A 302 -21.81 -15.67 21.72
N GLY A 303 -21.98 -14.78 22.71
CA GLY A 303 -22.93 -14.96 23.81
C GLY A 303 -24.36 -15.15 23.34
N GLN A 304 -24.85 -14.29 22.42
CA GLN A 304 -26.19 -14.44 21.84
C GLN A 304 -26.37 -15.77 21.12
N ASN A 305 -25.39 -16.19 20.33
CA ASN A 305 -25.48 -17.43 19.56
C ASN A 305 -25.49 -18.65 20.49
N ALA A 306 -24.64 -18.65 21.52
CA ALA A 306 -24.62 -19.71 22.52
C ALA A 306 -25.94 -19.79 23.29
N GLU A 307 -26.50 -18.65 23.68
CA GLU A 307 -27.79 -18.57 24.38
C GLU A 307 -28.95 -19.11 23.52
N ARG A 308 -29.02 -18.72 22.24
CA ARG A 308 -30.01 -19.28 21.28
C ARG A 308 -29.84 -20.78 21.10
N ALA A 309 -28.62 -21.28 21.18
CA ALA A 309 -28.30 -22.71 21.13
C ALA A 309 -28.50 -23.43 22.48
N LYS A 310 -29.04 -22.75 23.50
CA LYS A 310 -29.25 -23.27 24.88
C LYS A 310 -27.95 -23.72 25.56
N ARG A 311 -26.82 -23.13 25.17
CA ARG A 311 -25.48 -23.35 25.72
C ARG A 311 -25.16 -22.24 26.73
N PHE A 312 -25.79 -22.31 27.90
CA PHE A 312 -25.83 -21.21 28.86
C PHE A 312 -24.50 -20.94 29.56
N PHE A 313 -23.66 -21.96 29.76
CA PHE A 313 -22.30 -21.79 30.27
C PHE A 313 -21.46 -20.93 29.31
N GLU A 314 -21.46 -21.28 28.01
CA GLU A 314 -20.73 -20.54 26.99
C GLU A 314 -21.32 -19.14 26.77
N ALA A 315 -22.64 -18.99 26.86
CA ALA A 315 -23.30 -17.70 26.79
C ALA A 315 -22.84 -16.78 27.93
N ALA A 316 -22.89 -17.25 29.17
CA ALA A 316 -22.44 -16.49 30.34
C ALA A 316 -20.95 -16.13 30.24
N LEU A 317 -20.11 -17.07 29.81
CA LEU A 317 -18.68 -16.84 29.60
C LEU A 317 -18.41 -15.75 28.56
N ALA A 318 -19.05 -15.82 27.40
CA ALA A 318 -18.88 -14.88 26.30
C ALA A 318 -19.42 -13.48 26.65
N TYR A 319 -20.60 -13.40 27.30
CA TYR A 319 -21.14 -12.13 27.80
C TYR A 319 -20.22 -11.46 28.84
N ARG A 320 -19.66 -12.22 29.78
CA ARG A 320 -18.73 -11.66 30.75
C ARG A 320 -17.40 -11.23 30.12
N ARG A 321 -16.92 -11.91 29.07
CA ARG A 321 -15.77 -11.45 28.26
C ARG A 321 -16.06 -10.15 27.51
N ALA A 322 -17.27 -10.01 26.97
CA ALA A 322 -17.71 -8.77 26.33
C ALA A 322 -17.75 -7.61 27.33
N LEU A 323 -18.16 -7.86 28.58
CA LEU A 323 -18.14 -6.86 29.66
C LEU A 323 -16.73 -6.55 30.17
N SER A 324 -15.84 -7.54 30.29
CA SER A 324 -14.46 -7.31 30.74
C SER A 324 -13.64 -6.51 29.72
N SER A 325 -14.06 -6.53 28.45
CA SER A 325 -13.52 -5.73 27.36
C SER A 325 -14.50 -4.62 26.93
N ALA A 326 -15.38 -4.17 27.83
CA ALA A 326 -16.47 -3.28 27.47
C ALA A 326 -15.95 -2.01 26.80
N THR A 327 -16.47 -1.75 25.61
CA THR A 327 -16.32 -0.49 24.90
C THR A 327 -17.70 0.10 24.65
N PRO A 328 -17.83 1.35 24.15
CA PRO A 328 -19.12 1.93 23.79
C PRO A 328 -19.92 1.17 22.71
N ALA A 329 -19.44 0.01 22.22
CA ALA A 329 -20.06 -0.82 21.16
C ALA A 329 -20.83 -1.97 21.78
N VAL A 330 -20.52 -2.29 23.02
CA VAL A 330 -21.10 -3.39 23.75
C VAL A 330 -22.36 -2.86 24.45
N PRO A 331 -23.54 -3.46 24.23
CA PRO A 331 -24.77 -3.02 24.90
C PRO A 331 -24.78 -3.55 26.35
N VAL A 332 -24.04 -2.89 27.24
CA VAL A 332 -23.75 -3.31 28.61
C VAL A 332 -25.02 -3.63 29.40
N GLU A 333 -26.04 -2.78 29.33
CA GLU A 333 -27.30 -2.97 30.07
C GLU A 333 -28.05 -4.21 29.59
N PHE A 334 -28.03 -4.47 28.28
CA PHE A 334 -28.65 -5.67 27.71
C PHE A 334 -27.91 -6.93 28.15
N ILE A 335 -26.57 -6.89 28.16
CA ILE A 335 -25.77 -8.02 28.61
C ILE A 335 -26.02 -8.31 30.09
N GLY A 336 -26.09 -7.27 30.94
CA GLY A 336 -26.45 -7.42 32.35
C GLY A 336 -27.80 -8.14 32.52
N GLN A 337 -28.83 -7.69 31.81
CA GLN A 337 -30.16 -8.32 31.85
C GLN A 337 -30.14 -9.79 31.43
N ARG A 338 -29.35 -10.17 30.42
CA ARG A 338 -29.21 -11.58 30.00
C ARG A 338 -28.44 -12.40 31.03
N LEU A 339 -27.38 -11.85 31.62
CA LEU A 339 -26.62 -12.53 32.67
C LEU A 339 -27.47 -12.79 33.92
N ASP A 340 -28.27 -11.81 34.36
CA ASP A 340 -29.20 -11.97 35.49
C ASP A 340 -30.24 -13.06 35.20
N ALA A 341 -30.74 -13.13 33.96
CA ALA A 341 -31.67 -14.18 33.55
C ALA A 341 -31.00 -15.57 33.57
N ILE A 342 -29.78 -15.69 33.03
CA ILE A 342 -29.02 -16.94 33.05
C ILE A 342 -28.69 -17.36 34.49
N GLU A 343 -28.30 -16.44 35.38
CA GLU A 343 -28.04 -16.74 36.78
C GLU A 343 -29.27 -17.32 37.48
N LYS A 344 -30.44 -16.76 37.19
CA LYS A 344 -31.71 -17.20 37.79
C LYS A 344 -32.20 -18.53 37.22
N GLU A 345 -32.10 -18.73 35.90
CA GLU A 345 -32.66 -19.89 35.19
C GLU A 345 -31.69 -21.08 35.15
N HIS A 346 -30.37 -20.80 35.15
CA HIS A 346 -29.27 -21.74 34.95
C HIS A 346 -28.08 -21.44 35.91
N PRO A 347 -28.29 -21.53 37.24
CA PRO A 347 -27.33 -21.08 38.25
C PRO A 347 -26.03 -21.89 38.27
N ASP A 348 -26.06 -23.17 37.88
CA ASP A 348 -24.88 -24.03 37.87
C ASP A 348 -23.94 -23.66 36.73
N GLU A 349 -24.47 -23.48 35.53
CA GLU A 349 -23.74 -23.02 34.35
C GLU A 349 -23.17 -21.61 34.57
N PHE A 350 -23.94 -20.72 35.20
CA PHE A 350 -23.48 -19.37 35.55
C PHE A 350 -22.31 -19.38 36.54
N ARG A 351 -22.39 -20.21 37.60
CA ARG A 351 -21.31 -20.38 38.58
C ARG A 351 -20.06 -20.97 37.92
N GLN A 352 -20.21 -21.97 37.07
CA GLN A 352 -19.08 -22.57 36.35
C GLN A 352 -18.38 -21.55 35.44
N ALA A 353 -19.13 -20.74 34.69
CA ALA A 353 -18.56 -19.66 33.88
C ALA A 353 -17.85 -18.62 34.77
N THR A 354 -18.38 -18.38 35.97
CA THR A 354 -17.78 -17.49 36.96
C THR A 354 -16.42 -17.96 37.45
N ASP A 355 -16.32 -19.23 37.80
CA ASP A 355 -15.06 -19.84 38.23
C ASP A 355 -14.01 -19.87 37.11
N VAL A 356 -14.42 -20.13 35.86
CA VAL A 356 -13.49 -20.14 34.73
C VAL A 356 -12.88 -18.76 34.51
N ILE A 357 -13.67 -17.69 34.45
CA ILE A 357 -13.12 -16.32 34.29
C ILE A 357 -12.19 -15.95 35.45
N ARG A 358 -12.55 -16.30 36.69
CA ARG A 358 -11.70 -16.01 37.85
C ARG A 358 -10.32 -16.67 37.74
N ARG A 359 -10.23 -17.86 37.15
CA ARG A 359 -8.98 -18.59 36.93
C ARG A 359 -8.18 -18.09 35.72
N TYR A 360 -8.81 -17.38 34.78
CA TYR A 360 -8.23 -17.02 33.48
C TYR A 360 -7.76 -15.56 33.35
N TYR A 361 -7.78 -14.77 34.43
CA TYR A 361 -7.24 -13.39 34.44
C TYR A 361 -5.72 -13.27 34.14
N ASP A 362 -5.03 -14.36 33.75
CA ASP A 362 -3.62 -14.42 33.38
C ASP A 362 -3.32 -14.81 31.91
N ARG A 363 -4.32 -15.12 31.03
CA ARG A 363 -4.06 -15.45 29.61
C ARG A 363 -5.14 -14.95 28.64
N ASP A 364 -4.72 -14.20 27.63
CA ASP A 364 -5.54 -13.79 26.48
C ASP A 364 -5.97 -15.02 25.65
N ILE A 365 -7.28 -15.24 25.54
CA ILE A 365 -7.87 -16.19 24.59
C ILE A 365 -8.58 -15.36 23.52
N THR A 366 -8.08 -15.40 22.29
CA THR A 366 -8.70 -14.71 21.16
C THR A 366 -10.00 -15.40 20.72
N PRO A 367 -11.05 -14.64 20.35
CA PRO A 367 -12.29 -15.21 19.86
C PRO A 367 -12.09 -15.89 18.50
N ARG A 368 -12.89 -16.92 18.19
CA ARG A 368 -12.89 -17.54 16.85
C ARG A 368 -13.42 -16.54 15.83
N ALA A 369 -12.55 -16.06 14.94
CA ALA A 369 -12.97 -15.26 13.80
C ALA A 369 -13.77 -16.16 12.84
N HIS A 370 -15.05 -15.81 12.60
CA HIS A 370 -15.75 -16.32 11.43
C HIS A 370 -15.17 -15.65 10.19
N GLU A 371 -14.81 -16.46 9.18
CA GLU A 371 -14.34 -15.96 7.88
C GLU A 371 -15.36 -14.97 7.33
N THR A 372 -14.97 -13.70 7.29
CA THR A 372 -15.69 -12.65 6.58
C THR A 372 -14.90 -12.42 5.31
N LEU A 373 -15.55 -12.59 4.14
CA LEU A 373 -14.97 -12.17 2.87
C LEU A 373 -14.56 -10.70 2.98
N GLY A 374 -13.29 -10.40 2.71
CA GLY A 374 -12.75 -9.04 2.82
C GLY A 374 -13.43 -8.07 1.86
N GLY A 375 -13.48 -6.78 2.24
CA GLY A 375 -14.07 -5.68 1.47
C GLY A 375 -15.49 -5.29 1.90
N LEU A 376 -15.79 -3.98 1.85
CA LEU A 376 -17.14 -3.46 2.04
C LEU A 376 -17.99 -3.78 0.81
N ARG A 377 -19.01 -4.62 0.98
CA ARG A 377 -19.94 -4.97 -0.10
C ARG A 377 -21.15 -4.05 -0.10
N ILE A 378 -21.33 -3.29 -1.16
CA ILE A 378 -22.56 -2.57 -1.47
C ILE A 378 -23.57 -3.59 -2.02
N PRO A 379 -24.73 -3.80 -1.38
CA PRO A 379 -25.75 -4.70 -1.91
C PRO A 379 -26.43 -4.07 -3.14
N ALA A 380 -26.95 -4.92 -4.03
CA ALA A 380 -27.76 -4.46 -5.15
C ALA A 380 -29.05 -3.80 -4.65
N VAL A 381 -29.60 -2.86 -5.43
CA VAL A 381 -30.93 -2.31 -5.14
C VAL A 381 -31.95 -3.44 -5.23
N SER A 382 -32.70 -3.68 -4.15
CA SER A 382 -33.79 -4.64 -4.19
C SER A 382 -34.81 -4.18 -5.23
N PRO A 383 -35.23 -5.04 -6.19
CA PRO A 383 -36.33 -4.68 -7.08
C PRO A 383 -37.54 -4.35 -6.22
N GLN A 384 -38.10 -3.15 -6.40
CA GLN A 384 -39.37 -2.80 -5.78
C GLN A 384 -40.36 -3.93 -6.07
N SER A 385 -41.01 -4.44 -5.02
CA SER A 385 -42.06 -5.44 -5.12
C SER A 385 -43.05 -4.99 -6.19
N THR A 386 -43.12 -5.73 -7.29
CA THR A 386 -44.18 -5.57 -8.30
C THR A 386 -45.50 -5.53 -7.54
N PRO A 387 -46.36 -4.51 -7.74
CA PRO A 387 -47.64 -4.49 -7.05
C PRO A 387 -48.38 -5.77 -7.39
N LEU A 388 -48.75 -6.53 -6.36
CA LEU A 388 -49.61 -7.69 -6.47
C LEU A 388 -50.82 -7.29 -7.30
N ARG A 389 -50.92 -7.90 -8.48
CA ARG A 389 -52.04 -7.77 -9.40
C ARG A 389 -53.30 -8.14 -8.62
N THR A 390 -54.10 -7.14 -8.26
CA THR A 390 -55.41 -7.36 -7.66
C THR A 390 -56.26 -8.18 -8.64
N PRO A 391 -56.92 -9.26 -8.19
CA PRO A 391 -57.84 -9.99 -9.06
C PRO A 391 -58.99 -9.06 -9.45
N SER A 392 -59.24 -8.93 -10.75
CA SER A 392 -60.35 -8.16 -11.28
C SER A 392 -61.67 -8.74 -10.76
N SER A 393 -62.41 -7.90 -10.03
CA SER A 393 -63.76 -8.20 -9.56
C SER A 393 -64.74 -8.20 -10.74
N THR A 394 -65.37 -9.36 -10.95
CA THR A 394 -66.81 -9.55 -11.19
C THR A 394 -67.48 -8.68 -12.27
N ALA A 395 -67.67 -9.25 -13.46
CA ALA A 395 -68.77 -8.87 -14.34
C ALA A 395 -70.06 -9.54 -13.82
N SER A 396 -71.05 -8.73 -13.43
CA SER A 396 -72.43 -9.20 -13.25
C SER A 396 -73.15 -9.23 -14.61
N PRO A 397 -74.06 -10.19 -14.84
CA PRO A 397 -74.85 -10.27 -16.06
C PRO A 397 -76.01 -9.26 -15.98
N THR A 398 -76.35 -8.65 -17.10
CA THR A 398 -77.59 -7.87 -17.26
C THR A 398 -78.57 -8.65 -18.15
N PRO A 399 -79.88 -8.43 -17.99
CA PRO A 399 -80.96 -9.36 -18.37
C PRO A 399 -81.26 -9.41 -19.87
#